data_AF-A0A965BLK6-F1
#
_entry.id   AF-A0A965BLK6-F1
#
_cell.length_a   1.000
_cell.length_b   1.000
_cell.length_c   1.000
_cell.angle_alpha   90.00
_cell.angle_beta   90.00
_cell.angle_gamma   90.00
#
_symmetry.space_group_name_H-M   'P 1'
#
loop_
_entity.id
_entity.type
_entity.pdbx_description
1 polymer ?
#
loop_
_entity_poly.entity_id
_entity_poly.type
_entity_poly.pdbx_seq_one_letter_code
_entity_poly.pdbx_strand_id
1 'polypeptide(L)'
;MAIEGAPQGWLSDYRAEGSGANSHIGVILVHGFTGSPASMRPFAHFLNEKGYRVTVPLIPGHGSRWQDLNKVHYSSWAAKV
;
A
#
# COMPACT_ATOMS: atom_id res chain seq x y z
N MET A 1 -14.34 -3.71 4.63
CA MET A 1 -12.98 -3.54 4.08
C MET A 1 -12.99 -2.28 3.24
N ALA A 2 -11.94 -1.46 3.28
CA ALA A 2 -11.83 -0.24 2.46
C ALA A 2 -11.56 -0.57 0.98
N ILE A 3 -12.50 -1.24 0.31
CA ILE A 3 -12.41 -1.66 -1.10
C ILE A 3 -13.44 -0.98 -2.00
N GLU A 4 -14.54 -0.50 -1.43
CA GLU A 4 -15.60 0.18 -2.17
C GLU A 4 -15.12 1.57 -2.60
N GLY A 5 -15.38 1.93 -3.86
CA GLY A 5 -14.94 3.20 -4.43
C GLY A 5 -13.44 3.29 -4.75
N ALA A 6 -12.67 2.22 -4.53
CA ALA A 6 -11.26 2.20 -4.92
C ALA A 6 -11.10 2.27 -6.45
N PRO A 7 -10.26 3.16 -6.99
CA PRO A 7 -9.97 3.19 -8.42
C PRO A 7 -9.38 1.86 -8.92
N GLN A 8 -9.57 1.58 -10.20
CA GLN A 8 -9.05 0.37 -10.81
C GLN A 8 -7.53 0.26 -10.62
N GLY A 9 -7.06 -0.92 -10.19
CA GLY A 9 -5.64 -1.16 -9.94
C GLY A 9 -5.09 -0.62 -8.61
N TRP A 10 -5.92 0.02 -7.77
CA TRP A 10 -5.47 0.57 -6.48
C TRP A 10 -5.52 -0.42 -5.32
N LEU A 11 -6.08 -1.61 -5.53
CA LEU A 11 -6.17 -2.64 -4.50
C LEU A 11 -4.96 -3.59 -4.45
N SER A 12 -4.06 -3.53 -5.44
CA SER A 12 -2.84 -4.34 -5.47
C SER A 12 -1.63 -3.57 -4.91
N ASP A 13 -0.54 -4.31 -4.67
CA ASP A 13 0.78 -3.73 -4.42
C ASP A 13 1.07 -2.60 -5.41
N TYR A 14 1.63 -1.51 -4.89
CA TYR A 14 2.12 -0.39 -5.67
C TYR A 14 3.61 -0.20 -5.48
N ARG A 15 4.31 0.14 -6.56
CA ARG A 15 5.68 0.62 -6.53
C ARG A 15 5.84 1.70 -7.59
N ALA A 16 6.62 2.72 -7.26
CA ALA A 16 7.11 3.68 -8.23
C ALA A 16 8.56 4.06 -7.90
N GLU A 17 9.37 4.15 -8.94
CA GLU A 17 10.76 4.57 -8.82
C GLU A 17 10.85 6.07 -8.51
N GLY A 18 11.88 6.45 -7.75
CA GLY A 18 12.16 7.84 -7.46
C GLY A 18 12.87 8.55 -8.61
N SER A 19 12.96 9.87 -8.54
CA SER A 19 13.60 10.70 -9.54
C SER A 19 14.34 11.89 -8.90
N GLY A 20 15.32 12.44 -9.63
CA GLY A 20 16.10 13.60 -9.16
C GLY A 20 16.85 13.35 -7.85
N ALA A 21 17.04 14.42 -7.07
CA ALA A 21 17.83 14.38 -5.84
C ALA A 21 17.30 13.41 -4.78
N ASN A 22 15.99 13.18 -4.73
CA ASN A 22 15.33 12.34 -3.72
C ASN A 22 15.23 10.85 -4.12
N SER A 23 15.67 10.49 -5.33
CA SER A 23 15.54 9.12 -5.88
C SER A 23 16.12 8.02 -4.99
N HIS A 24 17.15 8.36 -4.20
CA HIS A 24 17.82 7.44 -3.28
C HIS A 24 17.04 7.16 -1.99
N ILE A 25 16.03 7.97 -1.66
CA ILE A 25 15.22 7.83 -0.45
C ILE A 25 13.99 6.97 -0.77
N GLY A 26 13.84 5.87 -0.02
CA GLY A 26 12.67 4.98 -0.10
C GLY A 26 11.64 5.31 0.98
N VAL A 27 10.36 5.37 0.58
CA VAL A 27 9.23 5.53 1.51
C VAL A 27 8.26 4.36 1.35
N ILE A 28 7.96 3.68 2.45
CA ILE A 28 6.96 2.62 2.49
C ILE A 28 5.72 3.14 3.22
N LEU A 29 4.57 3.09 2.56
CA LEU A 29 3.29 3.51 3.14
C LEU A 29 2.45 2.27 3.45
N VAL A 30 2.18 2.06 4.73
CA VAL A 30 1.47 0.88 5.23
C VAL A 30 0.05 1.28 5.61
N HIS A 31 -0.95 0.61 5.06
CA HIS A 31 -2.35 0.86 5.41
C HIS A 31 -2.72 0.18 6.75
N GLY A 32 -3.79 0.66 7.39
CA GLY A 32 -4.25 0.13 8.68
C GLY A 32 -5.13 -1.12 8.59
N PHE A 33 -5.58 -1.59 9.77
CA PHE A 33 -6.52 -2.71 9.94
C PHE A 33 -7.82 -2.44 9.18
N THR A 34 -8.31 -3.44 8.44
CA THR A 34 -9.47 -3.37 7.52
C THR A 34 -9.32 -2.42 6.32
N GLY A 35 -8.16 -1.76 6.22
CA GLY A 35 -7.82 -0.84 5.14
C GLY A 35 -7.42 -1.55 3.84
N SER A 36 -6.88 -0.77 2.91
CA SER A 36 -6.33 -1.26 1.65
C SER A 36 -5.26 -0.29 1.14
N PRO A 37 -4.44 -0.70 0.15
CA PRO A 37 -3.46 0.18 -0.49
C PRO A 37 -4.10 1.46 -1.05
N ALA A 38 -5.38 1.41 -1.47
CA ALA A 38 -6.08 2.55 -2.04
C ALA A 38 -6.09 3.78 -1.11
N SER A 39 -6.17 3.58 0.21
CA SER A 39 -6.11 4.67 1.19
C SER A 39 -4.76 5.41 1.24
N MET A 40 -3.67 4.73 0.84
CA MET A 40 -2.31 5.26 0.86
C MET A 40 -1.85 5.80 -0.51
N ARG A 41 -2.52 5.42 -1.61
CA ARG A 41 -2.17 5.82 -2.97
C ARG A 41 -2.05 7.35 -3.18
N PRO A 42 -2.93 8.21 -2.63
CA PRO A 42 -2.77 9.66 -2.79
C PRO A 42 -1.45 10.17 -2.21
N PHE A 43 -1.04 9.67 -1.04
CA PHE A 43 0.25 10.01 -0.43
C PHE A 43 1.42 9.45 -1.25
N ALA A 44 1.28 8.24 -1.79
CA ALA A 44 2.30 7.62 -2.63
C ALA A 44 2.56 8.44 -3.90
N HIS A 45 1.49 8.89 -4.58
CA HIS A 45 1.61 9.75 -5.76
C HIS A 45 2.24 11.09 -5.42
N PHE A 46 1.77 11.76 -4.36
CA PHE A 46 2.35 13.03 -3.90
C PHE A 46 3.85 12.91 -3.63
N LEU A 47 4.29 11.86 -2.93
CA LEU A 47 5.71 11.65 -2.64
C LEU A 47 6.51 11.30 -3.91
N ASN A 48 5.94 10.50 -4.81
CA ASN A 48 6.62 10.16 -6.05
C ASN A 48 6.81 11.38 -6.96
N GLU A 49 5.82 12.28 -7.02
CA GLU A 49 5.94 13.58 -7.71
C GLU A 49 7.05 14.46 -7.13
N LYS A 50 7.43 14.26 -5.86
CA LYS A 50 8.59 14.91 -5.21
C LYS A 50 9.91 14.17 -5.40
N GLY A 51 9.91 13.10 -6.21
CA GLY A 51 11.10 12.33 -6.57
C GLY A 51 11.44 11.18 -5.62
N TYR A 52 10.60 10.86 -4.64
CA TYR A 52 10.84 9.72 -3.75
C TYR A 52 10.49 8.40 -4.43
N ARG A 53 11.27 7.36 -4.15
CA ARG A 53 10.88 5.98 -4.46
C ARG A 53 9.83 5.53 -3.44
N VAL A 54 8.71 5.01 -3.90
CA VAL A 54 7.57 4.68 -3.03
C VAL A 54 7.11 3.23 -3.21
N THR A 55 6.63 2.62 -2.12
CA THR A 55 5.97 1.31 -2.14
C THR A 55 4.75 1.32 -1.23
N VAL A 56 3.65 0.73 -1.69
CA VAL A 56 2.42 0.52 -0.91
C VAL A 56 2.07 -0.97 -1.00
N PRO A 57 2.40 -1.79 0.01
CA PRO A 57 2.07 -3.21 0.00
C PRO A 57 0.58 -3.44 0.31
N LEU A 58 0.00 -4.47 -0.30
CA LEU A 58 -1.25 -5.08 0.13
C LEU A 58 -0.97 -6.07 1.26
N ILE A 59 -1.36 -5.71 2.48
CA ILE A 59 -1.18 -6.58 3.66
C ILE A 59 -2.04 -7.85 3.50
N PRO A 60 -1.52 -9.05 3.84
CA PRO A 60 -2.28 -10.30 3.74
C PRO A 60 -3.67 -10.22 4.38
N GLY A 61 -4.66 -10.84 3.74
CA GLY A 61 -6.07 -10.83 4.17
C GLY A 61 -6.82 -9.52 3.88
N HIS A 62 -6.15 -8.46 3.39
CA HIS A 62 -6.79 -7.21 3.00
C HIS A 62 -7.08 -7.14 1.49
N GLY A 63 -7.79 -6.10 1.04
CA GLY A 63 -8.05 -5.83 -0.38
C GLY A 63 -9.06 -6.75 -1.05
N SER A 64 -9.63 -7.71 -0.31
CA SER A 64 -10.74 -8.56 -0.73
C SER A 64 -11.93 -8.39 0.23
N ARG A 65 -12.47 -9.48 0.77
CA ARG A 65 -13.58 -9.50 1.73
C ARG A 65 -13.05 -9.64 3.17
N TRP A 66 -13.78 -9.12 4.15
CA TRP A 66 -13.33 -9.11 5.55
C TRP A 66 -13.11 -10.52 6.12
N GLN A 67 -13.79 -11.55 5.61
CA GLN A 67 -13.62 -12.93 6.04
C GLN A 67 -12.22 -13.49 5.73
N ASP A 68 -11.51 -12.92 4.76
CA ASP A 68 -10.15 -13.35 4.44
C ASP A 68 -9.15 -12.88 5.51
N LEU A 69 -9.46 -11.82 6.28
CA LEU A 69 -8.66 -11.44 7.46
C LEU A 69 -8.65 -12.52 8.54
N ASN A 70 -9.75 -13.26 8.70
CA ASN A 70 -9.83 -14.36 9.68
C ASN A 70 -8.93 -15.55 9.33
N LYS A 71 -8.37 -15.60 8.13
CA LYS A 71 -7.52 -16.70 7.63
C LYS A 71 -6.03 -16.41 7.76
N VAL A 72 -5.65 -15.22 8.21
CA VAL A 72 -4.25 -14.78 8.32
C VAL A 72 -3.95 -14.32 9.74
N HIS A 73 -2.74 -14.58 10.22
CA HIS A 73 -2.28 -14.12 11.53
C HIS A 73 -1.54 -12.79 11.40
N TYR A 74 -1.66 -11.89 12.38
CA TYR A 74 -1.05 -10.56 12.30
C TYR A 74 0.48 -10.60 12.10
N SER A 75 1.14 -11.66 12.57
CA SER A 75 2.59 -11.84 12.38
C SER A 75 2.99 -11.93 10.90
N SER A 76 2.08 -12.34 10.01
CA SER A 76 2.34 -12.35 8.56
C SER A 76 2.32 -10.95 7.94
N TRP A 77 1.82 -9.93 8.65
CA TRP A 77 1.75 -8.57 8.13
C TRP A 77 3.13 -7.91 8.09
N ALA A 78 3.93 -8.11 9.15
CA ALA A 78 5.30 -7.59 9.21
C ALA A 78 6.19 -8.17 8.11
N ALA A 79 5.99 -9.44 7.72
CA ALA A 79 6.76 -10.09 6.65
C ALA A 79 6.47 -9.55 5.23
N LYS A 80 5.42 -8.74 5.06
CA LYS A 80 5.03 -8.16 3.76
C LYS A 80 5.67 -6.79 3.51
N VAL A 81 6.14 -6.13 4.56
CA VAL A 81 6.75 -4.79 4.56
C VAL A 81 8.27 -4.94 4.53
#